data_AF-A0AA36J4M1-F1
#
_entry.id   AF-A0AA36J4M1-F1
#
_cell.length_a   1.000
_cell.length_b   1.000
_cell.length_c   1.000
_cell.angle_alpha   90.00
_cell.angle_beta   90.00
_cell.angle_gamma   90.00
#
_symmetry.space_group_name_H-M   'P 1'
#
loop_
_entity.id
_entity.type
_entity.pdbx_description
1 polymer ?
#
loop_
_entity_poly.entity_id
_entity_poly.type
_entity_poly.pdbx_seq_one_letter_code
_entity_poly.pdbx_strand_id
1 'polypeptide(L)'
;MNDLAESVFQPGILVLEIGLLLKLTQLAVSALQANAWSPRSMLAHWVKQGLRLCRHVRRHYLEQAASDQSEQELARLRWNWTRRACWVILGINMPRLLSRQRRPSDGNEYDLVLLWVCAMGLVIAWCPRLIKPWGQDVLYMIFVLGLDAAFLIEGLSHSIDVRDVLTFTFAPRFIYAIMANRSSCVVLCTTAHLLQAIHFTARQADRDVAISVPGLFPIFLSMFCGVVVVRRLLLENVLLNMDVQKRTVELGAVSGLLTACYDAVLEVDQALRLTQDSPQLSAMLLRTQGVGSLSGASLLDFFCHGDRARISEQLQRSTAQSAVALNADMSDSDVNRVKVELICVQFDSLRSERCFLVGVREMQDLERGPLPAPSQPIRFKGDEELFVIFDVYSLEICIMSGGMQHLCQQQLVGENMPEDILHIASLETRPSLSAQLQLIGNTFAERAPRTETDQVAMVTFDLLNLGERRATVTIEHDQVLERWVASMVIPKATLTESNLQSLAETQPLPDPGHSFGLTSPRSRSQRSHRSGSRSRRSSRSSRSRAEIRPSRTDRSGSITQLHVTKTPL
;
A
#
# COMPACT_ATOMS: atom_id res chain seq x y z
N MET A 1 11.18 18.76 -20.71
CA MET A 1 10.80 17.66 -21.65
C MET A 1 9.46 17.01 -21.31
N ASN A 2 9.03 16.90 -20.03
CA ASN A 2 7.71 16.34 -19.70
C ASN A 2 6.54 17.24 -20.14
N ASP A 3 6.64 18.57 -19.99
CA ASP A 3 5.57 19.50 -20.39
C ASP A 3 5.34 19.58 -21.91
N LEU A 4 6.39 19.30 -22.70
CA LEU A 4 6.29 19.26 -24.16
C LEU A 4 5.61 17.98 -24.67
N ALA A 5 5.64 16.89 -23.89
CA ALA A 5 4.95 15.67 -24.22
C ALA A 5 3.45 15.80 -23.93
N GLU A 6 3.05 16.46 -22.84
CA GLU A 6 1.64 16.66 -22.50
C GLU A 6 0.89 17.53 -23.52
N SER A 7 1.53 18.58 -24.02
CA SER A 7 0.90 19.51 -24.99
C SER A 7 0.71 18.94 -26.40
N VAL A 8 1.52 17.94 -26.79
CA VAL A 8 1.42 17.27 -28.10
C VAL A 8 0.45 16.07 -28.05
N PHE A 9 0.32 15.41 -26.90
CA PHE A 9 -0.54 14.23 -26.77
C PHE A 9 -2.06 14.57 -26.72
N GLN A 10 -2.46 15.69 -26.11
CA GLN A 10 -3.87 16.10 -26.07
C GLN A 10 -4.51 16.32 -27.47
N PRO A 11 -3.91 17.08 -28.40
CA PRO A 11 -4.50 17.27 -29.72
C PRO A 11 -4.51 15.98 -30.55
N GLY A 12 -3.50 15.11 -30.38
CA GLY A 12 -3.48 13.79 -31.04
C GLY A 12 -4.64 12.89 -30.60
N ILE A 13 -4.96 12.88 -29.31
CA ILE A 13 -6.12 12.15 -28.76
C ILE A 13 -7.42 12.71 -29.33
N LEU A 14 -7.57 14.03 -29.39
CA LEU A 14 -8.75 14.70 -29.97
C LEU A 14 -8.94 14.36 -31.45
N VAL A 15 -7.86 14.33 -32.24
CA VAL A 15 -7.92 13.97 -33.68
C VAL A 15 -8.31 12.49 -33.85
N LEU A 16 -7.78 11.60 -33.02
CA LEU A 16 -8.18 10.19 -32.98
C LEU A 16 -9.65 10.02 -32.58
N GLU A 17 -10.14 10.76 -31.58
CA GLU A 17 -11.53 10.75 -31.15
C GLU A 17 -12.47 11.27 -32.25
N ILE A 18 -12.12 12.36 -32.93
CA ILE A 18 -12.88 12.93 -34.05
C ILE A 18 -12.91 11.98 -35.25
N GLY A 19 -11.75 11.46 -35.66
CA GLY A 19 -11.66 10.51 -36.77
C GLY A 19 -12.47 9.24 -36.50
N LEU A 20 -12.47 8.78 -35.25
CA LEU A 20 -13.25 7.64 -34.83
C LEU A 20 -14.76 7.94 -34.75
N LEU A 21 -15.16 9.12 -34.26
CA LEU A 21 -16.55 9.57 -34.30
C LEU A 21 -17.09 9.64 -35.73
N LEU A 22 -16.30 10.17 -36.67
CA LEU A 22 -16.62 10.19 -38.10
C LEU A 22 -16.75 8.79 -38.70
N LYS A 23 -15.88 7.85 -38.32
CA LYS A 23 -15.96 6.45 -38.74
C LYS A 23 -17.21 5.75 -38.19
N LEU A 24 -17.49 5.97 -36.90
CA LEU A 24 -18.67 5.41 -36.22
C LEU A 24 -19.97 5.95 -36.82
N THR A 25 -20.05 7.24 -37.13
CA THR A 25 -21.23 7.82 -37.79
C THR A 25 -21.40 7.28 -39.21
N GLN A 26 -20.32 7.16 -39.99
CA GLN A 26 -20.37 6.57 -41.34
C GLN A 26 -20.83 5.11 -41.32
N LEU A 27 -20.30 4.30 -40.40
CA LEU A 27 -20.69 2.90 -40.23
C LEU A 27 -22.13 2.75 -39.70
N ALA A 28 -22.54 3.61 -38.76
CA ALA A 28 -23.90 3.63 -38.25
C ALA A 28 -24.92 4.00 -39.33
N VAL A 29 -24.61 5.00 -40.18
CA VAL A 29 -25.46 5.38 -41.32
C VAL A 29 -25.54 4.23 -42.33
N SER A 30 -24.42 3.60 -42.65
CA SER A 30 -24.38 2.44 -43.57
C SER A 30 -25.18 1.25 -43.03
N ALA A 31 -25.06 0.96 -41.73
CA ALA A 31 -25.79 -0.13 -41.08
C ALA A 31 -27.29 0.14 -40.95
N LEU A 32 -27.69 1.41 -40.74
CA LEU A 32 -29.09 1.82 -40.72
C LEU A 32 -29.74 1.77 -42.10
N GLN A 33 -28.96 2.05 -43.16
CA GLN A 33 -29.43 1.95 -44.55
C GLN A 33 -29.57 0.49 -45.02
N ALA A 34 -28.77 -0.43 -44.49
CA ALA A 34 -28.74 -1.84 -44.90
C ALA A 34 -29.81 -2.74 -44.26
N ASN A 35 -30.52 -2.31 -43.20
CA ASN A 35 -31.42 -3.19 -42.44
C ASN A 35 -32.86 -2.67 -42.35
N ALA A 36 -33.82 -3.41 -42.93
CA ALA A 36 -35.26 -3.17 -42.86
C ALA A 36 -35.94 -3.80 -41.61
N TRP A 37 -35.29 -3.76 -40.44
CA TRP A 37 -35.84 -4.32 -39.20
C TRP A 37 -36.25 -3.20 -38.25
N SER A 38 -37.31 -3.36 -37.46
CA SER A 38 -37.71 -2.40 -36.42
C SER A 38 -36.76 -2.49 -35.22
N PRO A 39 -35.69 -1.68 -35.11
CA PRO A 39 -34.58 -1.93 -34.19
C PRO A 39 -34.88 -1.44 -32.77
N ARG A 40 -36.02 -0.76 -32.58
CA ARG A 40 -36.24 0.12 -31.43
C ARG A 40 -36.48 -0.64 -30.12
N SER A 41 -37.14 -1.79 -30.13
CA SER A 41 -37.53 -2.48 -28.88
C SER A 41 -36.39 -3.30 -28.28
N MET A 42 -35.71 -4.11 -29.10
CA MET A 42 -34.66 -5.01 -28.63
C MET A 42 -33.40 -4.23 -28.25
N LEU A 43 -32.98 -3.28 -29.09
CA LEU A 43 -31.80 -2.44 -28.83
C LEU A 43 -32.01 -1.54 -27.60
N ALA A 44 -33.22 -1.02 -27.38
CA ALA A 44 -33.54 -0.27 -26.16
C ALA A 44 -33.47 -1.13 -24.89
N HIS A 45 -33.90 -2.39 -24.94
CA HIS A 45 -33.81 -3.30 -23.80
C HIS A 45 -32.35 -3.61 -23.43
N TRP A 46 -31.53 -3.94 -24.43
CA TRP A 46 -30.11 -4.25 -24.25
C TRP A 46 -29.28 -3.05 -23.81
N VAL A 47 -29.50 -1.87 -24.43
CA VAL A 47 -28.85 -0.62 -23.99
C VAL A 47 -29.24 -0.29 -22.54
N LYS A 48 -30.51 -0.49 -22.16
CA LYS A 48 -30.97 -0.28 -20.78
C LYS A 48 -30.31 -1.25 -19.81
N GLN A 49 -30.13 -2.52 -20.17
CA GLN A 49 -29.42 -3.50 -19.32
C GLN A 49 -27.93 -3.20 -19.22
N GLY A 50 -27.26 -2.91 -20.35
CA GLY A 50 -25.85 -2.53 -20.39
C GLY A 50 -25.57 -1.27 -19.57
N LEU A 51 -26.42 -0.25 -19.66
CA LEU A 51 -26.30 0.97 -18.85
C LEU A 51 -26.48 0.70 -17.35
N ARG A 52 -27.37 -0.24 -16.95
CA ARG A 52 -27.50 -0.62 -15.52
C ARG A 52 -26.24 -1.30 -15.02
N LEU A 53 -25.70 -2.25 -15.79
CA LEU A 53 -24.46 -2.94 -15.45
C LEU A 53 -23.30 -1.95 -15.34
N CYS A 54 -23.15 -1.05 -16.32
CA CYS A 54 -22.12 0.00 -16.31
C CYS A 54 -22.26 0.94 -15.11
N ARG A 55 -23.47 1.35 -14.72
CA ARG A 55 -23.66 2.19 -13.52
C ARG A 55 -23.30 1.44 -12.23
N HIS A 56 -23.63 0.16 -12.14
CA HIS A 56 -23.31 -0.65 -10.97
C HIS A 56 -21.80 -0.86 -10.84
N VAL A 57 -21.13 -1.17 -11.96
CA VAL A 57 -19.67 -1.25 -12.05
C VAL A 57 -19.03 0.09 -11.69
N ARG A 58 -19.50 1.20 -12.25
CA ARG A 58 -18.95 2.54 -11.98
C ARG A 58 -19.07 2.95 -10.51
N ARG A 59 -20.21 2.66 -9.85
CA ARG A 59 -20.41 2.98 -8.43
C ARG A 59 -19.40 2.20 -7.57
N HIS A 60 -19.22 0.91 -7.85
CA HIS A 60 -18.26 0.07 -7.15
C HIS A 60 -16.80 0.51 -7.36
N TYR A 61 -16.45 0.96 -8.58
CA TYR A 61 -15.13 1.51 -8.87
C TYR A 61 -14.86 2.83 -8.16
N LEU A 62 -15.86 3.72 -8.08
CA LEU A 62 -15.72 5.00 -7.38
C LEU A 62 -15.57 4.83 -5.86
N GLU A 63 -16.16 3.78 -5.29
CA GLU A 63 -16.01 3.43 -3.88
C GLU A 63 -14.62 2.81 -3.59
N GLN A 64 -13.97 2.19 -4.59
CA GLN A 64 -12.64 1.55 -4.45
C GLN A 64 -11.46 2.45 -4.87
N ALA A 65 -11.69 3.53 -5.62
CA ALA A 65 -10.66 4.47 -6.07
C ALA A 65 -10.06 5.35 -4.96
N ALA A 66 -10.19 4.97 -3.68
CA ALA A 66 -9.70 5.71 -2.53
C ALA A 66 -8.25 5.36 -2.12
N SER A 67 -7.60 4.41 -2.79
CA SER A 67 -6.19 4.06 -2.56
C SER A 67 -5.36 4.24 -3.83
N ASP A 68 -4.72 5.40 -3.95
CA ASP A 68 -3.83 5.76 -5.07
C ASP A 68 -2.71 4.73 -5.31
N GLN A 69 -2.31 3.97 -4.28
CA GLN A 69 -1.26 2.96 -4.38
C GLN A 69 -1.71 1.73 -5.20
N SER A 70 -2.95 1.28 -5.00
CA SER A 70 -3.49 0.10 -5.70
C SER A 70 -3.64 0.31 -7.21
N GLU A 71 -4.04 1.52 -7.63
CA GLU A 71 -4.13 1.86 -9.05
C GLU A 71 -2.74 1.91 -9.72
N GLN A 72 -1.73 2.41 -9.00
CA GLN A 72 -0.36 2.45 -9.51
C GLN A 72 0.22 1.04 -9.69
N GLU A 73 0.00 0.13 -8.75
CA GLU A 73 0.45 -1.26 -8.86
C GLU A 73 -0.26 -1.99 -10.00
N LEU A 74 -1.57 -1.84 -10.12
CA LEU A 74 -2.35 -2.42 -11.21
C LEU A 74 -1.87 -1.90 -12.57
N ALA A 75 -1.55 -0.60 -12.68
CA ALA A 75 -0.98 -0.02 -13.90
C ALA A 75 0.41 -0.61 -14.24
N ARG A 76 1.27 -0.81 -13.23
CA ARG A 76 2.59 -1.46 -13.39
C ARG A 76 2.44 -2.92 -13.85
N LEU A 77 1.48 -3.65 -13.28
CA LEU A 77 1.19 -5.03 -13.68
C LEU A 77 0.68 -5.09 -15.13
N ARG A 78 -0.30 -4.26 -15.49
CA ARG A 78 -0.80 -4.15 -16.88
C ARG A 78 0.31 -3.80 -17.86
N TRP A 79 1.23 -2.91 -17.48
CA TRP A 79 2.40 -2.57 -18.27
C TRP A 79 3.31 -3.77 -18.51
N ASN A 80 3.68 -4.49 -17.44
CA ASN A 80 4.52 -5.69 -17.53
C ASN A 80 3.87 -6.78 -18.40
N TRP A 81 2.56 -6.97 -18.25
CA TRP A 81 1.80 -7.95 -19.02
C TRP A 81 1.67 -7.56 -20.48
N THR A 82 1.39 -6.29 -20.79
CA THR A 82 1.36 -5.77 -22.17
C THR A 82 2.70 -6.01 -22.86
N ARG A 83 3.81 -5.73 -22.18
CA ARG A 83 5.15 -5.96 -22.70
C ARG A 83 5.39 -7.44 -23.01
N ARG A 84 5.08 -8.34 -22.07
CA ARG A 84 5.21 -9.79 -22.25
C ARG A 84 4.32 -10.31 -23.38
N ALA A 85 3.07 -9.86 -23.44
CA ALA A 85 2.13 -10.23 -24.49
C ALA A 85 2.63 -9.78 -25.88
N CYS A 86 3.17 -8.55 -25.99
CA CYS A 86 3.75 -8.07 -27.24
C CYS A 86 4.94 -8.92 -27.69
N TRP A 87 5.82 -9.35 -26.78
CA TRP A 87 6.92 -10.26 -27.10
C TRP A 87 6.43 -11.63 -27.59
N VAL A 88 5.43 -12.21 -26.95
CA VAL A 88 4.83 -13.49 -27.36
C VAL A 88 4.19 -13.34 -28.75
N ILE A 89 3.40 -12.29 -28.96
CA ILE A 89 2.74 -12.00 -30.24
C ILE A 89 3.80 -11.79 -31.34
N LEU A 90 4.86 -11.04 -31.08
CA LEU A 90 5.95 -10.81 -32.03
C LEU A 90 6.68 -12.12 -32.35
N GLY A 91 7.00 -12.94 -31.34
CA GLY A 91 7.66 -14.23 -31.49
C GLY A 91 6.86 -15.23 -32.33
N ILE A 92 5.52 -15.21 -32.22
CA ILE A 92 4.63 -16.07 -33.03
C ILE A 92 4.51 -15.55 -34.47
N ASN A 93 4.40 -14.22 -34.65
CA ASN A 93 4.07 -13.62 -35.94
C ASN A 93 5.30 -13.34 -36.83
N MET A 94 6.48 -13.05 -36.27
CA MET A 94 7.68 -12.78 -37.05
C MET A 94 8.14 -13.96 -37.91
N PRO A 95 8.18 -15.22 -37.42
CA PRO A 95 8.52 -16.37 -38.27
C PRO A 95 7.50 -16.55 -39.40
N ARG A 96 6.21 -16.31 -39.13
CA ARG A 96 5.15 -16.36 -40.14
C ARG A 96 5.38 -15.31 -41.23
N LEU A 97 5.69 -14.07 -40.82
CA LEU A 97 5.98 -12.97 -41.74
C LEU A 97 7.19 -13.30 -42.63
N LEU A 98 8.29 -13.77 -42.03
CA LEU A 98 9.50 -14.18 -42.76
C LEU A 98 9.25 -15.37 -43.69
N SER A 99 8.44 -16.34 -43.28
CA SER A 99 8.10 -17.50 -44.11
C SER A 99 7.28 -17.10 -45.36
N ARG A 100 6.36 -16.13 -45.21
CA ARG A 100 5.58 -15.57 -46.32
C ARG A 100 6.46 -14.75 -47.26
N GLN A 101 7.38 -13.95 -46.73
CA GLN A 101 8.33 -13.19 -47.57
C GLN A 101 9.30 -14.09 -48.36
N ARG A 102 9.68 -15.26 -47.82
CA ARG A 102 10.58 -16.21 -48.51
C ARG A 102 9.94 -16.97 -49.66
N ARG A 103 8.62 -17.07 -49.69
CA ARG A 103 7.87 -17.71 -50.78
C ARG A 103 6.95 -16.68 -51.42
N PRO A 104 7.48 -15.77 -52.24
CA PRO A 104 6.64 -14.94 -53.10
C PRO A 104 5.97 -15.91 -54.10
N SER A 105 4.82 -16.45 -53.71
CA SER A 105 3.93 -17.13 -54.64
C SER A 105 3.42 -16.07 -55.60
N ASP A 106 3.55 -16.30 -56.90
CA ASP A 106 3.05 -15.43 -57.96
C ASP A 106 1.60 -15.03 -57.66
N GLY A 107 1.39 -13.78 -57.23
CA GLY A 107 0.07 -13.21 -56.95
C GLY A 107 -0.35 -13.09 -55.48
N ASN A 108 0.50 -13.42 -54.49
CA ASN A 108 0.11 -13.28 -53.08
C ASN A 108 0.27 -11.83 -52.60
N GLU A 109 -0.85 -11.17 -52.33
CA GLU A 109 -0.87 -9.83 -51.72
C GLU A 109 -0.17 -9.83 -50.35
N TYR A 110 0.50 -8.73 -50.01
CA TYR A 110 1.13 -8.57 -48.70
C TYR A 110 0.06 -8.65 -47.61
N ASP A 111 0.28 -9.51 -46.62
CA ASP A 111 -0.53 -9.57 -45.40
C ASP A 111 -0.25 -8.34 -44.54
N LEU A 112 -1.00 -7.27 -44.82
CA LEU A 112 -0.92 -5.96 -44.17
C LEU A 112 -1.24 -6.08 -42.69
N VAL A 113 -2.11 -7.01 -42.32
CA VAL A 113 -2.46 -7.29 -40.91
C VAL A 113 -1.25 -7.82 -40.17
N LEU A 114 -0.58 -8.84 -40.70
CA LEU A 114 0.62 -9.42 -40.11
C LEU A 114 1.77 -8.40 -40.05
N LEU A 115 1.93 -7.60 -41.11
CA LEU A 115 2.91 -6.52 -41.14
C LEU A 115 2.62 -5.47 -40.06
N TRP A 116 1.37 -5.05 -39.89
CA TRP A 116 0.95 -4.10 -38.85
C TRP A 116 1.20 -4.64 -37.43
N VAL A 117 0.80 -5.88 -37.16
CA VAL A 117 1.01 -6.53 -35.86
C VAL A 117 2.50 -6.62 -35.53
N CYS A 118 3.33 -7.04 -36.48
CA CYS A 118 4.77 -7.11 -36.30
C CYS A 118 5.40 -5.72 -36.13
N ALA A 119 5.00 -4.73 -36.93
CA ALA A 119 5.52 -3.36 -36.82
C ALA A 119 5.19 -2.74 -35.46
N MET A 120 3.93 -2.83 -35.03
CA MET A 120 3.50 -2.33 -33.72
C MET A 120 4.17 -3.08 -32.58
N GLY A 121 4.24 -4.42 -32.66
CA GLY A 121 4.95 -5.24 -31.68
C GLY A 121 6.43 -4.86 -31.54
N LEU A 122 7.09 -4.56 -32.66
CA LEU A 122 8.50 -4.16 -32.69
C LEU A 122 8.71 -2.74 -32.17
N VAL A 123 7.83 -1.78 -32.50
CA VAL A 123 7.84 -0.42 -31.92
C VAL A 123 7.67 -0.47 -30.40
N ILE A 124 6.74 -1.30 -29.91
CA ILE A 124 6.49 -1.47 -28.47
C ILE A 124 7.70 -2.14 -27.79
N ALA A 125 8.31 -3.14 -28.44
CA ALA A 125 9.49 -3.83 -27.92
C ALA A 125 10.73 -2.93 -27.88
N TRP A 126 10.94 -2.11 -28.92
CA TRP A 126 12.08 -1.21 -29.03
C TRP A 126 11.95 0.02 -28.13
N CYS A 127 10.73 0.54 -27.98
CA CYS A 127 10.46 1.75 -27.20
C CYS A 127 9.52 1.47 -26.02
N PRO A 128 9.96 0.70 -24.99
CA PRO A 128 9.11 0.37 -23.84
C PRO A 128 8.67 1.60 -23.05
N ARG A 129 9.41 2.72 -23.19
CA ARG A 129 9.09 4.03 -22.62
C ARG A 129 7.81 4.66 -23.20
N LEU A 130 7.35 4.24 -24.38
CA LEU A 130 6.09 4.70 -24.96
C LEU A 130 4.88 4.14 -24.21
N ILE A 131 5.03 3.00 -23.53
CA ILE A 131 3.99 2.38 -22.72
C ILE A 131 3.98 3.02 -21.33
N LYS A 132 3.68 4.32 -21.25
CA LYS A 132 3.34 4.94 -19.96
C LYS A 132 1.92 4.51 -19.54
N PRO A 133 1.58 4.49 -18.24
CA PRO A 133 0.24 4.17 -17.75
C PRO A 133 -0.87 4.98 -18.45
N TRP A 134 -0.61 6.27 -18.69
CA TRP A 134 -1.53 7.16 -19.41
C TRP A 134 -1.65 6.86 -20.92
N GLY A 135 -0.65 6.19 -21.49
CA GLY A 135 -0.54 5.92 -22.93
C GLY A 135 -1.10 4.55 -23.33
N GLN A 136 -1.43 3.69 -22.35
CA GLN A 136 -1.96 2.35 -22.60
C GLN A 136 -3.29 2.40 -23.38
N ASP A 137 -4.17 3.33 -23.05
CA ASP A 137 -5.45 3.49 -23.75
C ASP A 137 -5.24 3.95 -25.20
N VAL A 138 -4.30 4.88 -25.43
CA VAL A 138 -3.97 5.37 -26.77
C VAL A 138 -3.34 4.26 -27.59
N LEU A 139 -2.41 3.51 -27.02
CA LEU A 139 -1.76 2.36 -27.67
C LEU A 139 -2.79 1.28 -28.02
N TYR A 140 -3.72 0.98 -27.11
CA TYR A 140 -4.83 0.08 -27.34
C TYR A 140 -5.69 0.54 -28.53
N MET A 141 -6.10 1.81 -28.55
CA MET A 141 -6.89 2.38 -29.65
C MET A 141 -6.14 2.31 -30.98
N ILE A 142 -4.86 2.73 -31.01
CA ILE A 142 -4.03 2.67 -32.24
C ILE A 142 -3.92 1.23 -32.75
N PHE A 143 -3.68 0.27 -31.85
CA PHE A 143 -3.53 -1.13 -32.23
C PHE A 143 -4.84 -1.70 -32.81
N VAL A 144 -5.96 -1.52 -32.11
CA VAL A 144 -7.26 -2.05 -32.55
C VAL A 144 -7.75 -1.38 -33.82
N LEU A 145 -7.66 -0.05 -33.91
CA LEU A 145 -8.09 0.70 -35.09
C LEU A 145 -7.17 0.49 -36.29
N GLY A 146 -5.87 0.31 -36.05
CA GLY A 146 -4.91 -0.04 -37.10
C GLY A 146 -5.17 -1.43 -37.67
N LEU A 147 -5.49 -2.41 -36.81
CA LEU A 147 -5.97 -3.72 -37.26
C LEU A 147 -7.24 -3.58 -38.11
N ASP A 148 -8.23 -2.86 -37.60
CA ASP A 148 -9.48 -2.60 -38.31
C ASP A 148 -9.25 -1.92 -39.67
N ALA A 149 -8.32 -0.97 -39.74
CA ALA A 149 -7.94 -0.29 -40.98
C ALA A 149 -7.22 -1.22 -41.97
N ALA A 150 -6.31 -2.08 -41.49
CA ALA A 150 -5.63 -3.07 -42.33
C ALA A 150 -6.66 -3.98 -43.03
N PHE A 151 -7.63 -4.51 -42.29
CA PHE A 151 -8.71 -5.32 -42.87
C PHE A 151 -9.64 -4.55 -43.82
N LEU A 152 -9.81 -3.24 -43.66
CA LEU A 152 -10.59 -2.45 -44.63
C LEU A 152 -9.84 -2.27 -45.95
N ILE A 153 -8.52 -2.11 -45.91
CA ILE A 153 -7.66 -1.97 -47.09
C ILE A 153 -7.60 -3.31 -47.83
N GLU A 154 -7.34 -4.39 -47.10
CA GLU A 154 -7.35 -5.77 -47.61
C GLU A 154 -8.75 -6.22 -48.04
N GLY A 155 -9.81 -5.75 -47.39
CA GLY A 155 -11.20 -6.05 -47.78
C GLY A 155 -11.60 -5.45 -49.12
N LEU A 156 -10.85 -4.49 -49.66
CA LEU A 156 -11.01 -4.03 -51.04
C LEU A 156 -10.51 -5.07 -52.06
N SER A 157 -9.64 -6.01 -51.66
CA SER A 157 -9.15 -7.11 -52.51
C SER A 157 -10.00 -8.39 -52.40
N HIS A 158 -11.32 -8.23 -52.35
CA HIS A 158 -12.36 -9.22 -52.71
C HIS A 158 -12.37 -10.68 -52.16
N SER A 159 -11.39 -11.15 -51.37
CA SER A 159 -11.25 -12.58 -51.02
C SER A 159 -11.28 -12.94 -49.53
N ILE A 160 -11.47 -11.98 -48.62
CA ILE A 160 -11.34 -12.24 -47.18
C ILE A 160 -12.69 -12.62 -46.56
N ASP A 161 -12.77 -13.82 -45.96
CA ASP A 161 -13.91 -14.27 -45.17
C ASP A 161 -13.95 -13.54 -43.82
N VAL A 162 -15.10 -12.98 -43.44
CA VAL A 162 -15.34 -12.34 -42.14
C VAL A 162 -15.03 -13.28 -40.97
N ARG A 163 -15.19 -14.59 -41.15
CA ARG A 163 -14.85 -15.61 -40.14
C ARG A 163 -13.38 -15.62 -39.79
N ASP A 164 -12.52 -15.51 -40.79
CA ASP A 164 -11.08 -15.47 -40.58
C ASP A 164 -10.68 -14.19 -39.86
N VAL A 165 -11.24 -13.05 -40.29
CA VAL A 165 -11.04 -11.76 -39.62
C VAL A 165 -11.39 -11.86 -38.14
N LEU A 166 -12.59 -12.35 -37.81
CA LEU A 166 -13.05 -12.53 -36.43
C LEU A 166 -12.12 -13.46 -35.66
N THR A 167 -11.80 -14.62 -36.21
CA THR A 167 -11.00 -15.65 -35.51
C THR A 167 -9.57 -15.18 -35.23
N PHE A 168 -8.91 -14.54 -36.20
CA PHE A 168 -7.54 -14.05 -36.05
C PHE A 168 -7.44 -12.84 -35.13
N THR A 169 -8.46 -11.98 -35.10
CA THR A 169 -8.43 -10.74 -34.31
C THR A 169 -9.01 -10.89 -32.92
N PHE A 170 -9.83 -11.92 -32.66
CA PHE A 170 -10.51 -12.10 -31.37
C PHE A 170 -9.52 -12.18 -30.20
N ALA A 171 -8.56 -13.11 -30.25
CA ALA A 171 -7.64 -13.33 -29.13
C ALA A 171 -6.74 -12.11 -28.86
N PRO A 172 -6.08 -11.49 -29.86
CA PRO A 172 -5.33 -10.26 -29.63
C PRO A 172 -6.19 -9.15 -29.03
N ARG A 173 -7.40 -8.91 -29.57
CA ARG A 173 -8.28 -7.87 -29.05
C ARG A 173 -8.72 -8.15 -27.62
N PHE A 174 -9.03 -9.40 -27.29
CA PHE A 174 -9.37 -9.79 -25.92
C PHE A 174 -8.22 -9.49 -24.95
N ILE A 175 -7.00 -9.91 -25.29
CA ILE A 175 -5.79 -9.67 -24.48
C ILE A 175 -5.55 -8.16 -24.29
N TYR A 176 -5.54 -7.39 -25.39
CA TYR A 176 -5.30 -5.96 -25.33
C TYR A 176 -6.43 -5.19 -24.63
N ALA A 177 -7.68 -5.66 -24.74
CA ALA A 177 -8.80 -5.08 -24.03
C ALA A 177 -8.70 -5.33 -22.53
N ILE A 178 -8.15 -6.45 -22.06
CA ILE A 178 -7.86 -6.64 -20.62
C ILE A 178 -6.81 -5.63 -20.14
N MET A 179 -5.83 -5.29 -20.98
CA MET A 179 -4.72 -4.39 -20.65
C MET A 179 -5.07 -2.90 -20.67
N ALA A 180 -6.12 -2.47 -21.38
CA ALA A 180 -6.50 -1.06 -21.41
C ALA A 180 -6.86 -0.53 -20.01
N ASN A 181 -6.56 0.74 -19.75
CA ASN A 181 -6.80 1.33 -18.45
C ASN A 181 -8.28 1.73 -18.29
N ARG A 182 -8.85 2.39 -19.29
CA ARG A 182 -10.24 2.86 -19.28
C ARG A 182 -11.18 1.87 -19.97
N SER A 183 -12.25 1.51 -19.26
CA SER A 183 -13.33 0.67 -19.83
C SER A 183 -14.07 1.36 -20.97
N SER A 184 -14.10 2.70 -21.01
CA SER A 184 -14.72 3.46 -22.10
C SER A 184 -14.02 3.21 -23.44
N CYS A 185 -12.69 3.17 -23.46
CA CYS A 185 -11.91 2.87 -24.67
C CYS A 185 -12.22 1.46 -25.19
N VAL A 186 -12.36 0.47 -24.30
CA VAL A 186 -12.73 -0.90 -24.68
C VAL A 186 -14.12 -0.94 -25.30
N VAL A 187 -15.12 -0.32 -24.67
CA VAL A 187 -16.49 -0.25 -25.20
C VAL A 187 -16.50 0.38 -26.59
N LEU A 188 -15.80 1.50 -26.74
CA LEU A 188 -15.72 2.26 -27.98
C LEU A 188 -15.07 1.45 -29.11
N CYS A 189 -13.91 0.84 -28.87
CA CYS A 189 -13.23 -0.01 -29.87
C CYS A 189 -14.02 -1.28 -30.20
N THR A 190 -14.65 -1.91 -29.20
CA THR A 190 -15.49 -3.11 -29.42
C THR A 190 -16.72 -2.78 -30.27
N THR A 191 -17.32 -1.60 -30.03
CA THR A 191 -18.46 -1.11 -30.82
C THR A 191 -18.05 -0.78 -32.24
N ALA A 192 -16.91 -0.10 -32.44
CA ALA A 192 -16.36 0.19 -33.76
C ALA A 192 -16.13 -1.10 -34.55
N HIS A 193 -15.54 -2.11 -33.92
CA HIS A 193 -15.29 -3.40 -34.57
C HIS A 193 -16.58 -4.17 -34.88
N LEU A 194 -17.58 -4.14 -33.98
CA LEU A 194 -18.89 -4.75 -34.24
C LEU A 194 -19.56 -4.12 -35.46
N LEU A 195 -19.53 -2.78 -35.56
CA LEU A 195 -20.08 -2.08 -36.72
C LEU A 195 -19.35 -2.43 -38.01
N GLN A 196 -18.02 -2.58 -37.97
CA GLN A 196 -17.24 -3.04 -39.11
C GLN A 196 -17.59 -4.49 -39.51
N ALA A 197 -17.76 -5.40 -38.55
CA ALA A 197 -18.15 -6.78 -38.81
C ALA A 197 -19.55 -6.85 -39.45
N ILE A 198 -20.50 -6.05 -38.97
CA ILE A 198 -21.85 -5.93 -39.56
C ILE A 198 -21.74 -5.42 -41.01
N HIS A 199 -20.92 -4.38 -41.24
CA HIS A 199 -20.72 -3.81 -42.57
C HIS A 199 -20.15 -4.82 -43.57
N PHE A 200 -19.14 -5.61 -43.16
CA PHE A 200 -18.60 -6.67 -44.01
C PHE A 200 -19.60 -7.79 -44.26
N THR A 201 -20.33 -8.21 -43.23
CA THR A 201 -21.35 -9.26 -43.35
C THR A 201 -22.47 -8.83 -44.30
N ALA A 202 -22.89 -7.57 -44.22
CA ALA A 202 -23.89 -7.01 -45.13
C ALA A 202 -23.40 -6.99 -46.59
N ARG A 203 -22.12 -6.68 -46.83
CA ARG A 203 -21.52 -6.73 -48.17
C ARG A 203 -21.31 -8.15 -48.71
N GLN A 204 -21.17 -9.14 -47.83
CA GLN A 204 -20.97 -10.54 -48.20
C GLN A 204 -22.26 -11.36 -48.26
N ALA A 205 -23.41 -10.76 -47.93
CA ALA A 205 -24.71 -11.43 -47.89
C ALA A 205 -25.09 -12.11 -49.23
N ASP A 206 -24.54 -11.64 -50.36
CA ASP A 206 -24.76 -12.23 -51.69
C ASP A 206 -23.99 -13.55 -51.95
N ARG A 207 -23.09 -13.98 -51.06
CA ARG A 207 -22.18 -15.12 -51.30
C ARG A 207 -22.48 -16.42 -50.52
N ASP A 208 -23.69 -16.62 -49.99
CA ASP A 208 -24.13 -17.82 -49.24
C ASP A 208 -23.33 -18.19 -47.95
N VAL A 209 -22.26 -17.46 -47.61
CA VAL A 209 -21.47 -17.71 -46.38
C VAL A 209 -22.09 -16.98 -45.18
N ALA A 210 -23.22 -17.47 -44.69
CA ALA A 210 -24.04 -16.73 -43.72
C ALA A 210 -23.61 -16.98 -42.25
N ILE A 211 -22.75 -16.12 -41.70
CA ILE A 211 -22.97 -15.72 -40.29
C ILE A 211 -24.07 -14.67 -40.33
N SER A 212 -25.23 -14.98 -39.77
CA SER A 212 -26.31 -14.00 -39.69
C SER A 212 -25.88 -12.83 -38.78
N VAL A 213 -26.26 -11.59 -39.13
CA VAL A 213 -26.00 -10.40 -38.29
C VAL A 213 -26.43 -10.62 -36.82
N PRO A 214 -27.57 -11.28 -36.52
CA PRO A 214 -27.93 -11.65 -35.14
C PRO A 214 -26.90 -12.55 -34.43
N GLY A 215 -26.15 -13.37 -35.16
CA GLY A 215 -25.10 -14.25 -34.62
C GLY A 215 -23.82 -13.51 -34.22
N LEU A 216 -23.56 -12.31 -34.74
CA LEU A 216 -22.38 -11.51 -34.35
C LEU A 216 -22.54 -10.90 -32.96
N PHE A 217 -23.71 -10.38 -32.63
CA PHE A 217 -23.98 -9.74 -31.34
C PHE A 217 -23.59 -10.59 -30.12
N PRO A 218 -23.98 -11.89 -29.99
CA PRO A 218 -23.61 -12.69 -28.84
C PRO A 218 -22.10 -12.97 -28.76
N ILE A 219 -21.38 -13.03 -29.89
CA ILE A 219 -19.91 -13.21 -29.91
C ILE A 219 -19.21 -11.97 -29.33
N PHE A 220 -19.62 -10.78 -29.76
CA PHE A 220 -19.06 -9.53 -29.23
C PHE A 220 -19.46 -9.27 -27.78
N LEU A 221 -20.71 -9.60 -27.44
CA LEU A 221 -21.19 -9.49 -26.06
C LEU A 221 -20.42 -10.44 -25.14
N SER A 222 -20.20 -11.69 -25.54
CA SER A 222 -19.44 -12.66 -24.74
C SER A 222 -17.98 -12.22 -24.58
N MET A 223 -17.35 -11.68 -25.64
CA MET A 223 -16.03 -11.08 -25.57
C MET A 223 -15.98 -9.93 -24.54
N PHE A 224 -16.92 -8.99 -24.64
CA PHE A 224 -16.98 -7.85 -23.73
C PHE A 224 -17.20 -8.29 -22.27
N CYS A 225 -18.14 -9.21 -22.04
CA CYS A 225 -18.37 -9.80 -20.72
C CYS A 225 -17.12 -10.49 -20.18
N GLY A 226 -16.42 -11.28 -21.01
CA GLY A 226 -15.17 -11.92 -20.63
C GLY A 226 -14.08 -10.91 -20.23
N VAL A 227 -13.93 -9.80 -20.97
CA VAL A 227 -12.98 -8.73 -20.62
C VAL A 227 -13.33 -8.11 -19.27
N VAL A 228 -14.62 -7.83 -19.01
CA VAL A 228 -15.06 -7.29 -17.72
C VAL A 228 -14.80 -8.25 -16.57
N VAL A 229 -15.08 -9.54 -16.76
CA VAL A 229 -14.83 -10.59 -15.74
C VAL A 229 -13.34 -10.71 -15.44
N VAL A 230 -12.49 -10.83 -16.46
CA VAL A 230 -11.04 -10.97 -16.25
C VAL A 230 -10.45 -9.71 -15.62
N ARG A 231 -10.90 -8.52 -16.01
CA ARG A 231 -10.47 -7.26 -15.36
C ARG A 231 -10.84 -7.21 -13.87
N ARG A 232 -12.02 -7.72 -13.49
CA ARG A 232 -12.42 -7.83 -12.08
C ARG A 232 -11.55 -8.82 -11.32
N LEU A 233 -11.33 -10.01 -11.88
CA LEU A 233 -10.46 -11.02 -11.26
C LEU A 233 -9.02 -10.50 -11.07
N LEU A 234 -8.49 -9.75 -12.04
CA LEU A 234 -7.19 -9.11 -11.90
C LEU A 234 -7.16 -8.06 -10.79
N LEU A 235 -8.22 -7.25 -10.68
CA LEU A 235 -8.33 -6.26 -9.60
C LEU A 235 -8.41 -6.94 -8.23
N GLU A 236 -9.27 -7.95 -8.07
CA GLU A 236 -9.40 -8.72 -6.83
C GLU A 236 -8.08 -9.40 -6.45
N ASN A 237 -7.36 -9.97 -7.42
CA ASN A 237 -6.05 -10.58 -7.18
C ASN A 237 -5.01 -9.55 -6.71
N VAL A 238 -4.98 -8.35 -7.31
CA VAL A 238 -4.09 -7.27 -6.85
C VAL A 238 -4.43 -6.84 -5.44
N LEU A 239 -5.72 -6.62 -5.13
CA LEU A 239 -6.14 -6.25 -3.79
C LEU A 239 -5.76 -7.32 -2.75
N LEU A 240 -6.00 -8.59 -3.06
CA LEU A 240 -5.61 -9.72 -2.20
C LEU A 240 -4.09 -9.77 -1.99
N ASN A 241 -3.28 -9.55 -3.03
CA ASN A 241 -1.82 -9.53 -2.89
C ASN A 241 -1.35 -8.35 -2.04
N MET A 242 -1.95 -7.17 -2.21
CA MET A 242 -1.64 -5.99 -1.38
C MET A 242 -2.01 -6.24 0.08
N ASP A 243 -3.16 -6.85 0.35
CA ASP A 243 -3.57 -7.22 1.71
C ASP A 243 -2.61 -8.24 2.34
N VAL A 244 -2.14 -9.23 1.55
CA VAL A 244 -1.13 -10.20 1.99
C VAL A 244 0.20 -9.51 2.27
N GLN A 245 0.65 -8.60 1.40
CA GLN A 245 1.88 -7.83 1.62
C GLN A 245 1.78 -6.96 2.86
N LYS A 246 0.68 -6.22 3.03
CA LYS A 246 0.43 -5.40 4.21
C LYS A 246 0.51 -6.23 5.49
N ARG A 247 -0.18 -7.37 5.53
CA ARG A 247 -0.12 -8.29 6.68
C ARG A 247 1.28 -8.87 6.89
N THR A 248 2.02 -9.13 5.82
CA THR A 248 3.40 -9.63 5.91
C THR A 248 4.33 -8.57 6.49
N VAL A 249 4.17 -7.31 6.10
CA VAL A 249 4.92 -6.17 6.66
C VAL A 249 4.56 -5.95 8.12
N GLU A 250 3.27 -5.98 8.47
CA GLU A 250 2.80 -5.87 9.86
C GLU A 250 3.36 -7.02 10.72
N LEU A 251 3.30 -8.27 10.23
CA LEU A 251 3.85 -9.44 10.91
C LEU A 251 5.38 -9.36 11.04
N GLY A 252 6.06 -8.87 10.00
CA GLY A 252 7.49 -8.64 9.99
C GLY A 252 7.92 -7.59 11.01
N ALA A 253 7.17 -6.49 11.11
CA ALA A 253 7.39 -5.44 12.11
C ALA A 253 7.16 -5.96 13.53
N VAL A 254 6.08 -6.71 13.77
CA VAL A 254 5.80 -7.35 15.06
C VAL A 254 6.89 -8.36 15.43
N SER A 255 7.32 -9.20 14.47
CA SER A 255 8.41 -10.15 14.68
C SER A 255 9.73 -9.45 14.96
N GLY A 256 10.02 -8.34 14.27
CA GLY A 256 11.20 -7.51 14.50
C GLY A 256 11.19 -6.87 15.89
N LEU A 257 10.05 -6.31 16.31
CA LEU A 257 9.87 -5.75 17.64
C LEU A 257 10.05 -6.81 18.74
N LEU A 258 9.46 -7.99 18.57
CA LEU A 258 9.64 -9.10 19.51
C LEU A 258 11.11 -9.54 19.56
N THR A 259 11.79 -9.62 18.43
CA THR A 259 13.22 -9.99 18.41
C THR A 259 14.10 -8.91 19.06
N ALA A 260 13.67 -7.65 19.07
CA ALA A 260 14.38 -6.56 19.74
C ALA A 260 14.13 -6.54 21.27
N CYS A 261 12.97 -6.99 21.74
CA CYS A 261 12.59 -6.95 23.14
C CYS A 261 12.85 -8.25 23.91
N TYR A 262 13.02 -9.37 23.21
CA TYR A 262 13.16 -10.72 23.79
C TYR A 262 14.45 -11.38 23.32
N ASP A 263 15.09 -12.12 24.22
CA ASP A 263 16.35 -12.82 23.93
C ASP A 263 16.14 -13.98 22.95
N ALA A 264 14.96 -14.61 22.96
CA ALA A 264 14.54 -15.59 21.97
C ALA A 264 13.07 -15.42 21.57
N VAL A 265 12.77 -15.66 20.29
CA VAL A 265 11.39 -15.69 19.76
C VAL A 265 11.15 -17.04 19.10
N LEU A 266 10.03 -17.67 19.45
CA LEU A 266 9.71 -19.05 19.12
C LEU A 266 8.32 -19.16 18.52
N GLU A 267 8.19 -19.98 17.47
CA GLU A 267 6.88 -20.41 16.98
C GLU A 267 6.60 -21.83 17.50
N VAL A 268 5.46 -22.00 18.17
CA VAL A 268 5.01 -23.30 18.68
C VAL A 268 3.62 -23.63 18.16
N ASP A 269 3.39 -24.92 17.89
CA ASP A 269 2.11 -25.43 17.43
C ASP A 269 1.07 -25.53 18.56
N GLN A 270 -0.12 -26.03 18.23
CA GLN A 270 -1.20 -26.25 19.20
C GLN A 270 -0.82 -27.22 20.33
N ALA A 271 0.10 -28.15 20.07
CA ALA A 271 0.61 -29.10 21.05
C ALA A 271 1.81 -28.54 21.84
N LEU A 272 2.11 -27.24 21.69
CA LEU A 272 3.24 -26.54 22.29
C LEU A 272 4.60 -27.13 21.88
N ARG A 273 4.69 -27.66 20.65
CA ARG A 273 5.95 -28.11 20.07
C ARG A 273 6.51 -27.04 19.16
N LEU A 274 7.82 -26.87 19.21
CA LEU A 274 8.55 -25.93 18.36
C LEU A 274 8.37 -26.31 16.88
N THR A 275 7.83 -25.41 16.07
CA THR A 275 7.65 -25.66 14.63
C THR A 275 8.99 -25.61 13.89
N GLN A 276 9.90 -24.76 14.35
CA GLN A 276 11.20 -24.51 13.77
C GLN A 276 12.29 -24.51 14.84
N ASP A 277 13.54 -24.71 14.41
CA ASP A 277 14.69 -24.59 15.30
C ASP A 277 14.95 -23.13 15.67
N SER A 278 15.32 -22.86 16.92
CA SER A 278 15.66 -21.51 17.38
C SER A 278 17.10 -21.48 17.90
N PRO A 279 18.02 -20.81 17.19
CA PRO A 279 19.40 -20.69 17.64
C PRO A 279 19.50 -19.83 18.90
N GLN A 280 18.62 -18.84 19.06
CA GLN A 280 18.58 -17.97 20.24
C GLN A 280 18.22 -18.76 21.50
N LEU A 281 17.16 -19.57 21.44
CA LEU A 281 16.78 -20.45 22.54
C LEU A 281 17.84 -21.51 22.82
N SER A 282 18.45 -22.09 21.77
CA SER A 282 19.54 -23.06 21.94
C SER A 282 20.72 -22.45 22.69
N ALA A 283 21.08 -21.21 22.37
CA ALA A 283 22.15 -20.47 23.04
C ALA A 283 21.78 -20.16 24.50
N MET A 284 20.55 -19.68 24.75
CA MET A 284 20.04 -19.40 26.10
C MET A 284 20.00 -20.66 26.99
N LEU A 285 19.75 -21.83 26.39
CA LEU A 285 19.77 -23.13 27.06
C LEU A 285 21.16 -23.77 27.17
N LEU A 286 22.23 -23.07 26.73
CA LEU A 286 23.59 -23.58 26.68
C LEU A 286 23.70 -24.95 25.98
N ARG A 287 22.86 -25.19 24.97
CA ARG A 287 22.94 -26.42 24.16
C ARG A 287 24.04 -26.25 23.13
N THR A 288 25.12 -27.00 23.30
CA THR A 288 26.23 -27.02 22.35
C THR A 288 25.75 -27.46 20.96
N GLN A 289 26.32 -26.85 19.91
CA GLN A 289 26.05 -27.20 18.53
C GLN A 289 26.38 -28.69 18.31
N GLY A 290 25.34 -29.54 18.22
CA GLY A 290 25.48 -30.99 18.10
C GLY A 290 24.38 -31.79 18.80
N VAL A 291 23.69 -31.21 19.78
CA VAL A 291 22.63 -31.89 20.55
C VAL A 291 21.26 -31.78 19.86
N GLY A 292 21.14 -32.27 18.63
CA GLY A 292 19.87 -32.35 17.87
C GLY A 292 19.20 -31.00 17.58
N SER A 293 18.29 -30.98 16.60
CA SER A 293 17.47 -29.78 16.35
C SER A 293 16.42 -29.62 17.44
N LEU A 294 16.09 -28.37 17.82
CA LEU A 294 14.95 -28.11 18.71
C LEU A 294 13.59 -28.26 18.02
N SER A 295 13.57 -28.34 16.69
CA SER A 295 12.31 -28.53 15.94
C SER A 295 11.60 -29.81 16.37
N GLY A 296 10.32 -29.67 16.71
CA GLY A 296 9.46 -30.74 17.21
C GLY A 296 9.57 -31.02 18.71
N ALA A 297 10.53 -30.42 19.42
CA ALA A 297 10.63 -30.53 20.88
C ALA A 297 9.48 -29.79 21.56
N SER A 298 9.02 -30.33 22.69
CA SER A 298 7.97 -29.70 23.50
C SER A 298 8.55 -28.49 24.24
N LEU A 299 7.93 -27.33 24.09
CA LEU A 299 8.29 -26.11 24.81
C LEU A 299 8.28 -26.36 26.33
N LEU A 300 7.35 -27.16 26.83
CA LEU A 300 7.20 -27.46 28.26
C LEU A 300 8.39 -28.25 28.83
N ASP A 301 9.18 -28.93 28.00
CA ASP A 301 10.31 -29.72 28.48
C ASP A 301 11.48 -28.86 28.97
N PHE A 302 11.52 -27.59 28.55
CA PHE A 302 12.54 -26.62 28.98
C PHE A 302 12.22 -25.93 30.31
N PHE A 303 11.04 -26.16 30.89
CA PHE A 303 10.62 -25.53 32.15
C PHE A 303 10.67 -26.48 33.34
N CYS A 304 10.86 -25.91 34.54
CA CYS A 304 10.78 -26.63 35.80
C CYS A 304 9.39 -27.29 35.98
N HIS A 305 9.34 -28.46 36.61
CA HIS A 305 8.09 -29.25 36.76
C HIS A 305 6.90 -28.46 37.34
N GLY A 306 7.16 -27.51 38.25
CA GLY A 306 6.11 -26.68 38.86
C GLY A 306 5.42 -25.73 37.88
N ASP A 307 6.12 -25.26 36.85
CA ASP A 307 5.60 -24.24 35.93
C ASP A 307 4.93 -24.86 34.69
N ARG A 308 5.28 -26.10 34.32
CA ARG A 308 4.75 -26.77 33.11
C ARG A 308 3.22 -26.77 33.05
N ALA A 309 2.57 -27.14 34.15
CA ALA A 309 1.10 -27.19 34.21
C ALA A 309 0.49 -25.79 34.09
N ARG A 310 1.04 -24.79 34.80
CA ARG A 310 0.59 -23.40 34.77
C ARG A 310 0.69 -22.80 33.36
N ILE A 311 1.84 -22.99 32.70
CA ILE A 311 2.08 -22.49 31.34
C ILE A 311 1.09 -23.15 30.37
N SER A 312 0.95 -24.48 30.42
CA SER A 312 0.03 -25.20 29.54
C SER A 312 -1.42 -24.73 29.69
N GLU A 313 -1.86 -24.51 30.93
CA GLU A 313 -3.23 -24.08 31.25
C GLU A 313 -3.48 -22.64 30.80
N GLN A 314 -2.51 -21.73 31.02
CA GLN A 314 -2.62 -20.33 30.59
C GLN A 314 -2.62 -20.21 29.06
N LEU A 315 -1.76 -20.96 28.37
CA LEU A 315 -1.73 -20.98 26.90
C LEU A 315 -3.01 -21.57 26.29
N GLN A 316 -3.59 -22.61 26.90
CA GLN A 316 -4.85 -23.19 26.45
C GLN A 316 -6.06 -22.27 26.70
N ARG A 317 -6.01 -21.45 27.74
CA ARG A 317 -7.04 -20.44 28.04
C ARG A 317 -6.93 -19.17 27.21
N SER A 318 -5.77 -18.94 26.59
CA SER A 318 -5.56 -17.78 25.73
C SER A 318 -6.58 -17.77 24.59
N THR A 319 -7.09 -16.58 24.30
CA THR A 319 -7.93 -16.33 23.12
C THR A 319 -7.08 -15.61 22.08
N ALA A 320 -7.41 -15.78 20.79
CA ALA A 320 -6.67 -15.20 19.66
C ALA A 320 -6.46 -13.66 19.72
N GLN A 321 -7.11 -12.94 20.63
CA GLN A 321 -7.04 -11.48 20.75
C GLN A 321 -6.24 -10.97 21.96
N SER A 322 -5.73 -11.84 22.84
CA SER A 322 -5.00 -11.41 24.04
C SER A 322 -3.58 -11.96 24.07
N ALA A 323 -2.60 -11.08 24.23
CA ALA A 323 -1.27 -11.48 24.68
C ALA A 323 -1.36 -11.97 26.12
N VAL A 324 -0.58 -13.00 26.46
CA VAL A 324 -0.43 -13.51 27.83
C VAL A 324 1.03 -13.35 28.23
N ALA A 325 1.27 -12.62 29.32
CA ALA A 325 2.58 -12.49 29.94
C ALA A 325 2.64 -13.37 31.19
N LEU A 326 3.71 -14.14 31.34
CA LEU A 326 3.89 -15.06 32.46
C LEU A 326 5.36 -15.23 32.82
N ASN A 327 5.66 -15.27 34.11
CA ASN A 327 7.01 -15.56 34.60
C ASN A 327 7.16 -17.07 34.82
N ALA A 328 8.33 -17.62 34.56
CA ALA A 328 8.63 -19.03 34.78
C ALA A 328 10.12 -19.28 34.99
N ASP A 329 10.46 -20.45 35.55
CA ASP A 329 11.82 -20.94 35.68
C ASP A 329 12.12 -21.95 34.56
N MET A 330 13.02 -21.58 33.65
CA MET A 330 13.59 -22.50 32.65
C MET A 330 14.80 -23.25 33.21
N SER A 331 15.05 -24.44 32.68
CA SER A 331 16.22 -25.25 33.00
C SER A 331 17.14 -25.35 31.78
N ASP A 332 18.40 -24.96 31.93
CA ASP A 332 19.42 -25.14 30.88
C ASP A 332 19.92 -26.59 30.82
N SER A 333 20.89 -26.84 29.93
CA SER A 333 21.52 -28.16 29.76
C SER A 333 22.26 -28.70 31.00
N ASP A 334 22.69 -27.80 31.89
CA ASP A 334 23.41 -28.10 33.13
C ASP A 334 22.49 -28.09 34.37
N VAL A 335 21.17 -27.99 34.16
CA VAL A 335 20.12 -27.96 35.20
C VAL A 335 20.17 -26.69 36.08
N ASN A 336 20.81 -25.62 35.60
CA ASN A 336 20.70 -24.30 36.22
C ASN A 336 19.31 -23.72 35.94
N ARG A 337 18.81 -22.90 36.87
CA ARG A 337 17.52 -22.24 36.75
C ARG A 337 17.70 -20.85 36.18
N VAL A 338 17.08 -20.59 35.04
CA VAL A 338 17.03 -19.28 34.40
C VAL A 338 15.62 -18.73 34.56
N LYS A 339 15.48 -17.62 35.28
CA LYS A 339 14.18 -16.95 35.39
C LYS A 339 13.88 -16.25 34.09
N VAL A 340 12.72 -16.52 33.53
CA VAL A 340 12.29 -15.94 32.26
C VAL A 340 10.91 -15.32 32.37
N GLU A 341 10.71 -14.26 31.60
CA GLU A 341 9.41 -13.70 31.26
C GLU A 341 9.02 -14.22 29.88
N LEU A 342 7.86 -14.85 29.77
CA LEU A 342 7.28 -15.28 28.51
C LEU A 342 6.16 -14.32 28.12
N ILE A 343 6.17 -13.87 26.87
CA ILE A 343 5.01 -13.25 26.24
C ILE A 343 4.54 -14.11 25.09
N CYS A 344 3.27 -14.52 25.16
CA CYS A 344 2.66 -15.46 24.24
C CYS A 344 1.50 -14.79 23.50
N VAL A 345 1.53 -14.85 22.17
CA VAL A 345 0.45 -14.38 21.30
C VAL A 345 -0.04 -15.55 20.45
N GLN A 346 -1.34 -15.83 20.51
CA GLN A 346 -1.95 -16.85 19.68
C GLN A 346 -2.25 -16.28 18.29
N PHE A 347 -1.97 -17.05 17.24
CA PHE A 347 -2.36 -16.71 15.87
C PHE A 347 -2.76 -17.97 15.09
N ASP A 348 -3.47 -17.78 13.98
CA ASP A 348 -3.80 -18.88 13.07
C ASP A 348 -2.76 -18.92 11.94
N SER A 349 -2.12 -20.07 11.76
CA SER A 349 -1.17 -20.32 10.68
C SER A 349 -1.86 -20.27 9.31
N LEU A 350 -1.09 -20.19 8.23
CA LEU A 350 -1.59 -20.28 6.85
C LEU A 350 -2.38 -21.57 6.57
N ARG A 351 -2.18 -22.61 7.37
CA ARG A 351 -2.92 -23.88 7.33
C ARG A 351 -4.20 -23.86 8.18
N SER A 352 -4.57 -22.71 8.74
CA SER A 352 -5.64 -22.57 9.73
C SER A 352 -5.45 -23.43 10.98
N GLU A 353 -4.20 -23.76 11.29
CA GLU A 353 -3.81 -24.42 12.53
C GLU A 353 -3.52 -23.36 13.59
N ARG A 354 -3.90 -23.64 14.85
CA ARG A 354 -3.63 -22.74 15.97
C ARG A 354 -2.16 -22.81 16.34
N CYS A 355 -1.46 -21.69 16.22
CA CYS A 355 -0.06 -21.55 16.63
C CYS A 355 0.07 -20.48 17.71
N PHE A 356 1.21 -20.45 18.38
CA PHE A 356 1.59 -19.41 19.31
C PHE A 356 2.97 -18.88 18.95
N LEU A 357 3.10 -17.56 19.01
CA LEU A 357 4.36 -16.85 18.96
C LEU A 357 4.76 -16.53 20.41
N VAL A 358 5.88 -17.07 20.85
CA VAL A 358 6.36 -16.98 22.24
C VAL A 358 7.68 -16.22 22.25
N GLY A 359 7.66 -15.02 22.81
CA GLY A 359 8.87 -14.29 23.19
C GLY A 359 9.35 -14.75 24.55
N VAL A 360 10.65 -15.03 24.67
CA VAL A 360 11.32 -15.45 25.91
C VAL A 360 12.37 -14.41 26.25
N ARG A 361 12.23 -13.79 27.41
CA ARG A 361 13.16 -12.80 27.93
C ARG A 361 13.78 -13.31 29.21
N GLU A 362 15.10 -13.35 29.26
CA GLU A 362 15.83 -13.64 30.48
C GLU A 362 15.66 -12.47 31.45
N MET A 363 15.09 -12.77 32.62
CA MET A 363 15.08 -11.81 33.71
C MET A 363 16.44 -11.89 34.38
N GLN A 364 17.28 -10.91 34.11
CA GLN A 364 18.43 -10.68 34.98
C GLN A 364 17.86 -10.41 36.37
N ASP A 365 18.12 -11.33 37.30
CA ASP A 365 17.96 -11.05 38.71
C ASP A 365 18.89 -9.87 38.98
N LEU A 366 18.35 -8.65 38.88
CA LEU A 366 18.79 -7.54 39.69
C LEU A 366 18.49 -8.01 41.13
N GLU A 367 19.36 -8.88 41.64
CA GLU A 367 19.75 -8.79 43.03
C GLU A 367 19.97 -7.31 43.22
N ARG A 368 19.02 -6.65 43.89
CA ARG A 368 19.19 -5.30 44.36
C ARG A 368 20.40 -5.39 45.27
N GLY A 369 21.58 -5.22 44.68
CA GLY A 369 22.77 -4.91 45.42
C GLY A 369 22.40 -3.79 46.38
N PRO A 370 22.89 -3.81 47.62
CA PRO A 370 22.56 -2.80 48.62
C PRO A 370 22.59 -1.43 47.95
N LEU A 371 21.46 -0.70 48.04
CA LEU A 371 21.25 0.62 47.43
C LEU A 371 22.58 1.37 47.44
N PRO A 372 23.17 1.70 46.26
CA PRO A 372 24.43 2.41 46.24
C PRO A 372 24.27 3.69 47.05
N ALA A 373 25.19 3.91 47.97
CA ALA A 373 25.28 5.15 48.72
C ALA A 373 25.18 6.34 47.75
N PRO A 374 24.52 7.45 48.14
CA PRO A 374 24.18 8.54 47.24
C PRO A 374 25.38 8.99 46.38
N SER A 375 25.17 8.88 45.07
CA SER A 375 25.77 9.63 43.97
C SER A 375 27.30 9.72 43.92
N GLN A 376 27.93 8.78 43.20
CA GLN A 376 29.12 9.14 42.43
C GLN A 376 28.69 9.88 41.15
N PRO A 377 29.35 10.99 40.78
CA PRO A 377 29.05 11.72 39.55
C PRO A 377 29.18 10.81 38.33
N ILE A 378 28.19 10.88 37.44
CA ILE A 378 28.08 10.02 36.27
C ILE A 378 29.25 10.26 35.35
N ARG A 379 30.12 9.26 35.28
CA ARG A 379 31.23 9.24 34.33
C ARG A 379 30.75 8.46 33.11
N PHE A 380 30.33 9.16 32.06
CA PHE A 380 30.12 8.54 30.76
C PHE A 380 31.38 7.74 30.40
N LYS A 381 31.25 6.42 30.23
CA LYS A 381 32.34 5.61 29.69
C LYS A 381 32.71 6.19 28.32
N GLY A 382 34.01 6.42 28.11
CA GLY A 382 34.55 7.23 27.03
C GLY A 382 33.97 6.89 25.65
N ASP A 383 33.77 7.94 24.84
CA ASP A 383 33.41 7.96 23.42
C ASP A 383 32.01 7.52 22.93
N GLU A 384 31.03 7.27 23.79
CA GLU A 384 29.66 7.07 23.30
C GLU A 384 29.05 8.37 22.74
N GLU A 385 28.66 8.35 21.46
CA GLU A 385 27.91 9.42 20.81
C GLU A 385 26.44 9.42 21.25
N LEU A 386 25.89 10.61 21.47
CA LEU A 386 24.48 10.79 21.76
C LEU A 386 23.73 10.94 20.45
N PHE A 387 22.88 9.97 20.11
CA PHE A 387 22.06 10.06 18.92
C PHE A 387 20.66 9.51 19.15
N VAL A 388 19.72 10.01 18.34
CA VAL A 388 18.32 9.59 18.31
C VAL A 388 17.90 9.44 16.86
N ILE A 389 17.29 8.31 16.51
CA ILE A 389 16.66 8.07 15.21
C ILE A 389 15.16 8.17 15.40
N PHE A 390 14.48 8.96 14.57
CA PHE A 390 13.05 9.21 14.66
C PHE A 390 12.40 9.24 13.28
N ASP A 391 11.09 9.02 13.21
CA ASP A 391 10.31 9.10 11.97
C ASP A 391 10.05 10.56 11.59
N VAL A 392 10.33 10.93 10.34
CA VAL A 392 10.30 12.35 9.89
C VAL A 392 8.91 12.96 9.95
N TYR A 393 7.84 12.16 9.79
CA TYR A 393 6.47 12.68 9.70
C TYR A 393 5.75 12.68 11.04
N SER A 394 5.97 11.66 11.86
CA SER A 394 5.34 11.48 13.17
C SER A 394 6.18 12.04 14.32
N LEU A 395 7.48 12.24 14.11
CA LEU A 395 8.46 12.64 15.12
C LEU A 395 8.66 11.61 16.25
N GLU A 396 8.11 10.40 16.08
CA GLU A 396 8.24 9.30 17.03
C GLU A 396 9.67 8.76 17.06
N ILE A 397 10.22 8.54 18.26
CA ILE A 397 11.57 8.01 18.45
C ILE A 397 11.56 6.51 18.13
N CYS A 398 12.33 6.13 17.10
CA CYS A 398 12.54 4.73 16.72
C CYS A 398 13.68 4.08 17.51
N ILE A 399 14.82 4.78 17.63
CA ILE A 399 16.04 4.25 18.26
C ILE A 399 16.73 5.38 19.04
N MET A 400 17.30 5.05 20.19
CA MET A 400 18.02 6.00 21.05
C MET A 400 19.31 5.35 21.54
N SER A 401 20.44 6.07 21.49
CA SER A 401 21.71 5.54 22.00
C SER A 401 21.67 5.34 23.52
N GLY A 402 22.47 4.40 24.04
CA GLY A 402 22.49 4.09 25.48
C GLY A 402 22.81 5.31 26.34
N GLY A 403 23.76 6.15 25.91
CA GLY A 403 24.07 7.41 26.57
C GLY A 403 22.88 8.39 26.61
N MET A 404 22.08 8.46 25.54
CA MET A 404 20.90 9.31 25.49
C MET A 404 19.75 8.75 26.35
N GLN A 405 19.55 7.43 26.35
CA GLN A 405 18.56 6.78 27.21
C GLN A 405 18.86 7.04 28.69
N HIS A 406 20.13 6.89 29.08
CA HIS A 406 20.58 7.16 30.43
C HIS A 406 20.38 8.64 30.81
N LEU A 407 20.68 9.57 29.89
CA LEU A 407 20.43 11.00 30.08
C LEU A 407 18.93 11.29 30.32
N CYS A 408 18.06 10.69 29.52
CA CYS A 408 16.60 10.85 29.64
C CYS A 408 16.09 10.28 30.97
N GLN A 409 16.50 9.07 31.35
CA GLN A 409 16.09 8.43 32.61
C GLN A 409 16.45 9.27 33.84
N GLN A 410 17.56 10.01 33.79
CA GLN A 410 17.99 10.85 34.90
C GLN A 410 17.23 12.16 35.02
N GLN A 411 16.84 12.76 33.90
CA GLN A 411 16.14 14.05 33.90
C GLN A 411 14.63 13.90 34.02
N LEU A 412 14.07 12.83 33.46
CA LEU A 412 12.65 12.56 33.43
C LEU A 412 12.23 11.66 34.59
N VAL A 413 12.66 11.98 35.82
CA VAL A 413 12.42 11.17 37.02
C VAL A 413 10.92 10.92 37.20
N GLY A 414 10.48 9.69 36.93
CA GLY A 414 9.09 9.25 37.09
C GLY A 414 8.20 9.41 35.86
N GLU A 415 8.72 9.94 34.74
CA GLU A 415 8.01 9.93 33.46
C GLU A 415 8.45 8.72 32.62
N ASN A 416 7.55 8.23 31.77
CA ASN A 416 7.88 7.20 30.79
C ASN A 416 8.98 7.71 29.85
N MET A 417 9.76 6.79 29.28
CA MET A 417 10.75 7.14 28.24
C MET A 417 10.10 8.00 27.14
N PRO A 418 10.80 9.02 26.61
CA PRO A 418 10.23 9.91 25.62
C PRO A 418 9.87 9.12 24.35
N GLU A 419 8.60 9.19 23.96
CA GLU A 419 8.09 8.58 22.71
C GLU A 419 8.30 9.50 21.49
N ASP A 420 8.43 10.82 21.71
CA ASP A 420 8.57 11.84 20.67
C ASP A 420 9.91 12.58 20.81
N ILE A 421 10.60 12.84 19.70
CA ILE A 421 11.86 13.61 19.66
C ILE A 421 11.70 14.98 20.33
N LEU A 422 10.52 15.59 20.30
CA LEU A 422 10.28 16.87 20.96
C LEU A 422 10.40 16.78 22.49
N HIS A 423 10.20 15.60 23.08
CA HIS A 423 10.29 15.45 24.53
C HIS A 423 11.73 15.56 25.06
N ILE A 424 12.75 15.34 24.22
CA ILE A 424 14.15 15.55 24.62
C ILE A 424 14.50 17.05 24.72
N ALA A 425 13.70 17.93 24.13
CA ALA A 425 13.86 19.37 24.26
C ALA A 425 13.14 19.89 25.51
N SER A 426 13.71 20.94 26.11
CA SER A 426 13.06 21.70 27.17
C SER A 426 11.73 22.27 26.69
N LEU A 427 10.78 22.42 27.62
CA LEU A 427 9.43 22.88 27.31
C LEU A 427 9.43 24.21 26.53
N GLU A 428 10.40 25.09 26.81
CA GLU A 428 10.57 26.39 26.15
C GLU A 428 11.08 26.26 24.70
N THR A 429 11.98 25.31 24.43
CA THR A 429 12.60 25.15 23.11
C THR A 429 11.87 24.18 22.17
N ARG A 430 10.93 23.39 22.68
CA ARG A 430 10.08 22.47 21.90
C ARG A 430 9.46 23.07 20.64
N PRO A 431 8.80 24.25 20.67
CA PRO A 431 8.20 24.83 19.47
C PRO A 431 9.25 25.23 18.42
N SER A 432 10.43 25.68 18.87
CA SER A 432 11.54 26.04 17.99
C SER A 432 12.12 24.81 17.31
N LEU A 433 12.35 23.73 18.06
CA LEU A 433 12.84 22.46 17.52
C LEU A 433 11.85 21.90 16.50
N SER A 434 10.55 21.88 16.83
CA SER A 434 9.48 21.43 15.92
C SER A 434 9.48 22.22 14.60
N ALA A 435 9.58 23.56 14.66
CA ALA A 435 9.64 24.40 13.48
C ALA A 435 10.89 24.14 12.62
N GLN A 436 12.05 23.92 13.25
CA GLN A 436 13.29 23.59 12.55
C GLN A 436 13.20 22.21 11.87
N LEU A 437 12.72 21.19 12.56
CA LEU A 437 12.54 19.84 12.01
C LEU A 437 11.52 19.83 10.87
N GLN A 438 10.42 20.57 11.00
CA GLN A 438 9.42 20.70 9.93
C GLN A 438 9.99 21.41 8.70
N LEU A 439 10.82 22.44 8.89
CA LEU A 439 11.50 23.12 7.78
C LEU A 439 12.47 22.17 7.06
N ILE A 440 13.22 21.35 7.79
CA ILE A 440 14.11 20.33 7.23
C ILE A 440 13.29 19.31 6.44
N GLY A 441 12.21 18.78 7.01
CA GLY A 441 11.31 17.83 6.34
C GLY A 441 10.69 18.39 5.06
N ASN A 442 10.25 19.66 5.07
CA ASN A 442 9.72 20.33 3.88
C ASN A 442 10.79 20.52 2.80
N THR A 443 11.99 20.98 3.19
CA THR A 443 13.11 21.18 2.26
C THR A 443 13.55 19.85 1.65
N PHE A 444 13.50 18.78 2.44
CA PHE A 444 13.78 17.42 1.99
C PHE A 444 12.72 16.94 0.97
N ALA A 445 11.42 17.09 1.29
CA ALA A 445 10.32 16.66 0.42
C ALA A 445 10.34 17.36 -0.96
N GLU A 446 10.78 18.62 -1.03
CA GLU A 446 10.95 19.35 -2.29
C GLU A 446 12.10 18.79 -3.16
N ARG A 447 13.09 18.12 -2.55
CA ARG A 447 14.35 17.68 -3.21
C ARG A 447 14.45 16.17 -3.42
N ALA A 448 13.72 15.36 -2.63
CA ALA A 448 13.78 13.90 -2.60
C ALA A 448 13.75 13.18 -3.97
N PRO A 449 13.04 13.65 -5.02
CA PRO A 449 13.04 12.90 -6.29
C PRO A 449 14.31 13.08 -7.15
N ARG A 450 15.34 13.83 -6.72
CA ARG A 450 16.39 14.31 -7.65
C ARG A 450 17.85 13.95 -7.34
N THR A 451 18.24 13.60 -6.11
CA THR A 451 19.66 13.37 -5.75
C THR A 451 19.81 12.57 -4.46
N GLU A 452 20.59 11.47 -4.47
CA GLU A 452 21.01 10.64 -3.31
C GLU A 452 22.07 11.33 -2.41
N THR A 453 22.11 12.66 -2.35
CA THR A 453 23.08 13.34 -1.48
C THR A 453 22.53 13.45 -0.07
N ASP A 454 23.25 12.86 0.90
CA ASP A 454 23.01 13.02 2.34
C ASP A 454 22.87 14.50 2.68
N GLN A 455 21.63 14.94 2.97
CA GLN A 455 21.38 16.29 3.42
C GLN A 455 21.59 16.35 4.92
N VAL A 456 22.71 16.99 5.29
CA VAL A 456 23.06 17.28 6.67
C VAL A 456 22.49 18.65 7.03
N ALA A 457 21.55 18.69 7.98
CA ALA A 457 21.01 19.91 8.55
C ALA A 457 21.46 20.08 10.00
N MET A 458 21.52 21.32 10.49
CA MET A 458 21.84 21.62 11.89
C MET A 458 20.61 22.17 12.59
N VAL A 459 20.31 21.67 13.79
CA VAL A 459 19.25 22.20 14.66
C VAL A 459 19.82 22.68 15.98
N THR A 460 19.18 23.68 16.59
CA THR A 460 19.52 24.13 17.95
C THR A 460 18.31 24.05 18.88
N PHE A 461 18.53 23.50 20.07
CA PHE A 461 17.51 23.35 21.11
C PHE A 461 18.16 23.15 22.48
N ASP A 462 17.41 23.36 23.55
CA ASP A 462 17.89 23.12 24.91
C ASP A 462 17.54 21.68 25.31
N LEU A 463 18.58 20.85 25.47
CA LEU A 463 18.45 19.42 25.70
C LEU A 463 18.13 19.17 27.18
N LEU A 464 16.90 18.77 27.50
CA LEU A 464 16.46 18.42 28.87
C LEU A 464 16.84 19.46 29.95
N ASN A 465 16.79 20.76 29.62
CA ASN A 465 17.21 21.88 30.48
C ASN A 465 18.72 21.90 30.82
N LEU A 466 19.56 21.21 30.03
CA LEU A 466 21.02 21.22 30.17
C LEU A 466 21.69 22.40 29.45
N GLY A 467 20.89 23.25 28.81
CA GLY A 467 21.30 24.41 28.03
C GLY A 467 21.25 24.13 26.53
N GLU A 468 21.38 25.20 25.74
CA GLU A 468 21.31 25.14 24.28
C GLU A 468 22.41 24.23 23.69
N ARG A 469 22.01 23.32 22.81
CA ARG A 469 22.86 22.37 22.10
C ARG A 469 22.58 22.45 20.61
N ARG A 470 23.62 22.09 19.85
CA ARG A 470 23.52 21.93 18.39
C ARG A 470 23.52 20.44 18.08
N ALA A 471 22.59 20.01 17.25
CA ALA A 471 22.54 18.64 16.76
C ALA A 471 22.55 18.63 15.24
N THR A 472 23.17 17.59 14.69
CA THR A 472 23.23 17.32 13.26
C THR A 472 22.11 16.35 12.90
N VAL A 473 21.27 16.71 11.94
CA VAL A 473 20.14 15.88 11.48
C VAL A 473 20.41 15.42 10.04
N THR A 474 20.43 14.10 9.83
CA THR A 474 20.49 13.48 8.50
C THR A 474 19.17 12.74 8.23
N ILE A 475 18.62 12.88 7.02
CA ILE A 475 17.38 12.20 6.63
C ILE A 475 17.70 11.14 5.57
N GLU A 476 17.29 9.91 5.84
CA GLU A 476 17.52 8.75 4.99
C GLU A 476 16.21 7.96 4.78
N HIS A 477 16.11 7.28 3.63
CA HIS A 477 15.00 6.36 3.38
C HIS A 477 15.39 4.98 3.87
N ASP A 478 14.77 4.52 4.95
CA ASP A 478 14.93 3.16 5.41
C ASP A 478 14.14 2.23 4.47
N GLN A 479 14.87 1.42 3.69
CA GLN A 479 14.26 0.48 2.75
C GLN A 479 13.52 -0.67 3.46
N VAL A 480 13.89 -0.98 4.69
CA VAL A 480 13.26 -2.05 5.48
C VAL A 480 11.94 -1.57 6.07
N LEU A 481 11.91 -0.34 6.58
CA LEU A 481 10.71 0.24 7.17
C LEU A 481 9.78 0.91 6.13
N GLU A 482 10.25 1.09 4.89
CA GLU A 482 9.58 1.89 3.85
C GLU A 482 9.17 3.28 4.35
N ARG A 483 10.02 3.87 5.20
CA ARG A 483 9.78 5.15 5.88
C ARG A 483 11.00 6.06 5.80
N TRP A 484 10.74 7.36 5.84
CA TRP A 484 11.79 8.37 5.98
C TRP A 484 12.14 8.53 7.46
N VAL A 485 13.38 8.21 7.80
CA VAL A 485 13.91 8.31 9.16
C VAL A 485 14.94 9.43 9.21
N ALA A 486 15.00 10.13 10.35
CA ALA A 486 15.98 11.14 10.63
C ALA A 486 16.89 10.68 11.76
N SER A 487 18.20 10.77 11.58
CA SER A 487 19.20 10.57 12.63
C SER A 487 19.66 11.93 13.14
N MET A 488 19.43 12.19 14.43
CA MET A 488 19.89 13.39 15.13
C MET A 488 21.07 13.04 16.04
N VAL A 489 22.26 13.53 15.69
CA VAL A 489 23.51 13.33 16.44
C VAL A 489 23.85 14.59 17.23
N ILE A 490 24.04 14.45 18.54
CA ILE A 490 24.42 15.53 19.45
C ILE A 490 25.91 15.39 19.79
N PRO A 491 26.79 16.28 19.29
CA PRO A 491 28.23 16.15 19.50
C PRO A 491 28.59 16.30 20.98
N LYS A 492 29.35 15.33 21.51
CA LYS A 492 29.77 15.31 22.92
C LYS A 492 30.53 16.55 23.37
N ALA A 493 31.30 17.18 22.47
CA ALA A 493 32.04 18.41 22.75
C ALA A 493 31.16 19.57 23.26
N THR A 494 29.84 19.48 23.10
CA THR A 494 28.88 20.48 23.58
C THR A 494 28.43 20.25 25.03
N LEU A 495 28.72 19.08 25.62
CA LEU A 495 28.45 18.78 27.03
C LEU A 495 29.68 19.10 27.86
N THR A 496 29.75 20.32 28.40
CA THR A 496 30.81 20.69 29.33
C THR A 496 30.65 19.94 30.65
N GLU A 497 31.78 19.58 31.26
CA GLU A 497 31.82 18.94 32.57
C GLU A 497 31.08 19.81 33.63
N SER A 498 31.14 21.13 33.50
CA SER A 498 30.39 22.07 34.34
C SER A 498 28.88 21.87 34.29
N ASN A 499 28.32 21.54 33.11
CA ASN A 499 26.88 21.34 32.93
C ASN A 499 26.44 19.97 33.47
N LEU A 500 27.35 18.98 33.41
CA LEU A 500 27.17 17.68 34.05
C LEU A 500 27.36 17.74 35.58
N GLN A 501 28.15 18.68 36.08
CA GLN A 501 28.35 18.91 37.52
C GLN A 501 27.19 19.70 38.13
N SER A 502 26.66 20.73 37.46
CA SER A 502 25.47 21.46 37.93
C SER A 502 24.23 20.56 38.07
N LEU A 503 24.21 19.47 37.31
CA LEU A 503 23.23 18.39 37.35
C LEU A 503 23.30 17.54 38.62
N ALA A 504 24.50 17.34 39.18
CA ALA A 504 24.70 16.58 40.41
C ALA A 504 24.37 17.43 41.66
N GLU A 505 24.41 18.76 41.55
CA GLU A 505 24.14 19.69 42.65
C GLU A 505 22.65 20.06 42.80
N THR A 506 21.79 19.73 41.82
CA THR A 506 20.35 19.97 41.94
C THR A 506 19.74 18.98 42.94
N GLN A 507 19.72 19.38 44.21
CA GLN A 507 19.16 18.59 45.32
C GLN A 507 17.71 18.18 45.04
N PRO A 508 17.28 16.96 45.45
CA PRO A 508 15.89 16.56 45.37
C PRO A 508 15.03 17.56 46.17
N LEU A 509 13.93 18.03 45.55
CA LEU A 509 12.93 18.86 46.24
C LEU A 509 12.53 18.18 47.56
N PRO A 510 12.41 18.93 48.67
CA PRO A 510 11.99 18.35 49.95
C PRO A 510 10.58 17.75 49.82
N ASP A 511 10.45 16.50 50.26
CA ASP A 511 9.20 15.75 50.34
C ASP A 511 8.06 16.60 50.93
N PRO A 512 6.96 16.86 50.19
CA PRO A 512 5.79 17.51 50.76
C PRO A 512 4.97 16.46 51.52
N GLY A 513 5.39 16.11 52.73
CA GLY A 513 4.65 15.17 53.55
C GLY A 513 5.04 15.19 55.02
N HIS A 514 4.39 16.03 55.83
CA HIS A 514 3.86 15.61 57.15
C HIS A 514 2.89 16.67 57.76
N SER A 515 1.60 16.32 57.71
CA SER A 515 0.56 16.46 58.75
C SER A 515 0.40 17.77 59.56
N PHE A 516 -0.77 18.41 59.36
CA PHE A 516 -1.56 18.99 60.46
C PHE A 516 -3.01 18.53 60.33
N GLY A 517 -3.48 17.77 61.31
CA GLY A 517 -4.91 17.55 61.54
C GLY A 517 -5.41 18.56 62.56
N LEU A 518 -6.56 19.19 62.30
CA LEU A 518 -7.46 19.82 63.29
C LEU A 518 -8.84 20.06 62.63
N THR A 519 -9.87 19.43 63.22
CA THR A 519 -11.26 19.89 63.44
C THR A 519 -12.12 20.50 62.30
N SER A 520 -13.20 19.77 61.94
CA SER A 520 -14.63 20.12 61.63
C SER A 520 -15.01 21.62 61.49
N PRO A 521 -15.99 22.07 60.63
CA PRO A 521 -17.33 21.48 60.52
C PRO A 521 -18.15 21.64 59.20
N ARG A 522 -19.32 20.97 59.21
CA ARG A 522 -20.56 21.20 58.42
C ARG A 522 -20.72 22.57 57.73
N SER A 523 -21.12 22.57 56.45
CA SER A 523 -22.29 23.28 55.86
C SER A 523 -22.27 23.12 54.33
N ARG A 524 -23.32 22.57 53.71
CA ARG A 524 -24.56 23.20 53.23
C ARG A 524 -24.35 23.97 51.90
N SER A 525 -24.95 23.43 50.83
CA SER A 525 -25.64 24.15 49.75
C SER A 525 -24.86 25.23 48.98
N GLN A 526 -24.68 25.06 47.68
CA GLN A 526 -25.42 25.89 46.71
C GLN A 526 -25.23 25.43 45.25
N ARG A 527 -26.31 25.67 44.53
CA ARG A 527 -26.64 25.38 43.14
C ARG A 527 -26.65 26.73 42.42
N SER A 528 -25.88 26.92 41.33
CA SER A 528 -26.14 27.95 40.29
C SER A 528 -25.04 27.86 39.22
N HIS A 529 -25.34 27.55 37.96
CA HIS A 529 -25.86 28.42 36.88
C HIS A 529 -24.85 29.38 36.25
N ARG A 530 -24.70 29.23 34.91
CA ARG A 530 -24.36 30.23 33.86
C ARG A 530 -22.96 30.84 34.00
N SER A 531 -22.22 31.20 32.97
CA SER A 531 -22.47 31.75 31.62
C SER A 531 -21.12 31.67 30.88
N GLY A 532 -21.02 31.44 29.57
CA GLY A 532 -21.53 32.32 28.53
C GLY A 532 -20.67 33.58 28.40
N SER A 533 -19.54 33.51 27.69
CA SER A 533 -18.79 34.70 27.26
C SER A 533 -18.37 34.59 25.79
N ARG A 534 -18.99 35.48 25.01
CA ARG A 534 -18.62 35.87 23.65
C ARG A 534 -17.39 36.81 23.70
N SER A 535 -16.49 36.64 22.75
CA SER A 535 -15.52 37.63 22.26
C SER A 535 -15.26 37.25 20.79
N ARG A 536 -15.77 37.90 19.73
CA ARG A 536 -15.71 39.27 19.17
C ARG A 536 -14.33 39.75 18.68
N ARG A 537 -14.21 39.77 17.33
CA ARG A 537 -13.38 40.62 16.44
C ARG A 537 -11.85 40.45 16.58
N SER A 538 -11.01 40.54 15.55
CA SER A 538 -11.00 40.95 14.13
C SER A 538 -9.70 40.34 13.54
N SER A 539 -9.37 40.22 12.25
CA SER A 539 -9.57 41.05 11.07
C SER A 539 -9.00 40.31 9.84
N ARG A 540 -9.75 40.31 8.73
CA ARG A 540 -9.35 40.82 7.42
C ARG A 540 -8.01 40.34 6.81
N SER A 541 -8.10 39.46 5.80
CA SER A 541 -7.35 39.68 4.55
C SER A 541 -8.13 39.11 3.35
N SER A 542 -8.06 39.84 2.26
CA SER A 542 -8.92 39.80 1.09
C SER A 542 -8.29 38.92 0.01
N ARG A 543 -9.06 38.03 -0.62
CA ARG A 543 -8.77 37.63 -2.01
C ARG A 543 -10.04 37.28 -2.77
N SER A 544 -10.23 38.03 -3.84
CA SER A 544 -11.30 37.98 -4.82
C SER A 544 -11.29 36.68 -5.63
N ARG A 545 -12.45 36.04 -5.78
CA ARG A 545 -12.74 35.22 -6.95
C ARG A 545 -14.22 35.27 -7.29
N ALA A 546 -14.49 35.66 -8.53
CA ALA A 546 -15.79 35.93 -9.09
C ALA A 546 -16.69 34.70 -9.15
N GLU A 547 -17.97 34.94 -8.89
CA GLU A 547 -19.11 34.06 -9.04
C GLU A 547 -19.38 33.68 -10.50
N ILE A 548 -19.73 32.41 -10.74
CA ILE A 548 -20.77 32.04 -11.71
C ILE A 548 -21.66 30.97 -11.03
N ARG A 549 -22.90 31.36 -10.72
CA ARG A 549 -24.01 30.48 -10.32
C ARG A 549 -24.43 29.58 -11.50
N PRO A 550 -25.08 28.44 -11.21
CA PRO A 550 -26.49 28.39 -11.60
C PRO A 550 -27.45 27.79 -10.54
N SER A 551 -28.61 28.43 -10.52
CA SER A 551 -29.97 28.01 -10.17
C SER A 551 -30.22 26.64 -9.50
N ARG A 552 -30.69 26.76 -8.26
CA ARG A 552 -31.56 25.87 -7.50
C ARG A 552 -32.89 25.64 -8.23
N THR A 553 -33.31 24.37 -8.37
CA THR A 553 -34.71 23.99 -8.57
C THR A 553 -35.10 22.98 -7.51
N ASP A 554 -36.15 23.32 -6.77
CA ASP A 554 -36.78 22.51 -5.74
C ASP A 554 -37.43 21.26 -6.34
N ARG A 555 -37.31 20.12 -5.65
CA ARG A 555 -38.32 19.06 -5.72
C ARG A 555 -38.39 18.26 -4.42
N SER A 556 -39.52 18.46 -3.76
CA SER A 556 -40.15 17.62 -2.74
C SER A 556 -40.22 16.14 -3.18
N GLY A 557 -40.04 15.21 -2.24
CA GLY A 557 -40.20 13.78 -2.49
C GLY A 557 -40.00 12.89 -1.25
N SER A 558 -41.10 12.68 -0.53
CA SER A 558 -41.48 11.61 0.40
C SER A 558 -40.42 10.71 1.06
N ILE A 559 -40.46 10.69 2.39
CA ILE A 559 -39.95 9.64 3.27
C ILE A 559 -40.90 8.44 3.18
N THR A 560 -40.38 7.29 2.74
CA THR A 560 -41.07 6.00 2.85
C THR A 560 -40.36 5.17 3.92
N GLN A 561 -41.09 4.83 4.98
CA GLN A 561 -40.66 3.95 6.05
C GLN A 561 -40.41 2.52 5.50
N LEU A 562 -39.25 1.96 5.82
CA LEU A 562 -38.92 0.56 5.53
C LEU A 562 -39.22 -0.29 6.77
N HIS A 563 -40.24 -1.12 6.63
CA HIS A 563 -40.63 -2.19 7.53
C HIS A 563 -39.53 -3.26 7.58
N VAL A 564 -39.02 -3.57 8.78
CA VAL A 564 -38.18 -4.74 9.03
C VAL A 564 -39.10 -5.94 9.29
N THR A 565 -39.21 -6.84 8.33
CA THR A 565 -39.82 -8.16 8.54
C THR A 565 -38.75 -9.14 9.01
N LYS A 566 -38.90 -9.59 10.26
CA LYS A 566 -38.32 -10.83 10.77
C LYS A 566 -39.01 -12.00 10.08
N THR A 567 -38.24 -12.97 9.57
CA THR A 567 -38.75 -14.32 9.28
C THR A 567 -37.96 -15.33 10.12
N PRO A 568 -38.65 -16.30 10.74
CA PRO A 568 -38.04 -17.38 11.48
C PRO A 568 -37.87 -18.63 10.62
N LEU A 569 -36.74 -19.31 10.79
CA LEU A 569 -36.55 -20.76 11.06
C LEU A 569 -35.10 -21.13 10.80
#